data_AF-E7NAK1-F1
#
_entry.id   AF-E7NAK1-F1
#
_cell.length_a   1.000
_cell.length_b   1.000
_cell.length_c   1.000
_cell.angle_alpha   90.00
_cell.angle_beta   90.00
_cell.angle_gamma   90.00
#
_symmetry.space_group_name_H-M   'P 1'
#
loop_
_entity.id
_entity.type
_entity.pdbx_description
1 polymer ?
#
loop_
_entity_poly.entity_id
_entity_poly.type
_entity_poly.pdbx_seq_one_letter_code
_entity_poly.pdbx_strand_id
1 'polypeptide(L)' 'TAQEATNLYQKLVSEHFQAFSGSFATTLETYASILERSGNAKEAARIRQERNAVLKRMKEMEEDDA' A
#
# COMPACT_ATOMS: atom_id res chain seq x y z
N THR A 1 11.95 2.88 -9.23
CA THR A 1 11.56 1.47 -9.10
C THR A 1 10.31 1.35 -8.22
N ALA A 2 9.60 0.21 -8.21
CA ALA A 2 8.40 0.03 -7.37
C ALA A 2 8.70 0.19 -5.87
N GLN A 3 9.90 -0.18 -5.43
CA GLN A 3 10.34 -0.01 -4.05
C GLN A 3 10.54 1.47 -3.66
N GLU A 4 11.14 2.28 -4.53
CA GLU A 4 11.28 3.74 -4.30
C GLU A 4 9.93 4.43 -4.21
N ALA A 5 8.96 4.03 -5.05
CA ALA A 5 7.60 4.55 -4.99
C ALA A 5 6.90 4.18 -3.68
N THR A 6 7.03 2.92 -3.23
CA THR A 6 6.49 2.48 -1.92
C THR A 6 7.06 3.31 -0.77
N ASN A 7 8.37 3.53 -0.72
CA ASN A 7 9.00 4.32 0.34
C ASN A 7 8.52 5.79 0.33
N LEU A 8 8.36 6.39 -0.84
CA LEU A 8 7.86 7.76 -0.98
C LEU A 8 6.41 7.85 -0.47
N TYR A 9 5.53 6.96 -0.93
CA TYR A 9 4.13 6.95 -0.53
C TYR A 9 3.94 6.61 0.95
N GLN A 10 4.78 5.74 1.53
CA GLN A 10 4.73 5.46 2.97
C GLN A 10 4.94 6.72 3.80
N LYS A 11 5.86 7.59 3.39
CA LYS A 11 6.07 8.89 4.03
C LYS A 11 4.85 9.81 3.85
N LEU A 12 4.36 9.94 2.61
CA LEU A 12 3.21 10.81 2.31
C LEU A 12 1.92 10.38 3.01
N VAL A 13 1.66 9.07 3.10
CA VAL A 13 0.50 8.51 3.81
C VAL A 13 0.60 8.74 5.32
N SER A 14 1.81 8.84 5.88
CA SER A 14 2.01 9.18 7.28
C SER A 14 1.67 10.65 7.59
N GLU A 15 1.84 11.55 6.61
CA GLU A 15 1.57 12.99 6.75
C GLU A 15 0.13 13.36 6.33
N HIS A 16 -0.38 12.74 5.26
CA HIS A 16 -1.66 13.06 4.64
C HIS A 16 -2.38 11.79 4.17
N PHE A 17 -2.80 10.95 5.13
CA PHE A 17 -3.38 9.63 4.88
C PHE A 17 -4.54 9.64 3.86
N GLN A 18 -5.52 10.53 4.03
CA GLN A 18 -6.74 10.56 3.22
C GLN A 18 -6.47 10.93 1.74
N ALA A 19 -5.41 11.72 1.47
CA ALA A 19 -5.07 12.16 0.11
C ALA A 19 -4.26 11.10 -0.67
N PHE A 20 -3.43 10.30 0.01
CA PHE A 20 -2.44 9.43 -0.65
C PHE A 20 -2.66 7.93 -0.47
N SER A 21 -3.56 7.52 0.43
CA SER A 21 -3.80 6.10 0.76
C SER A 21 -4.24 5.25 -0.45
N GLY A 22 -5.08 5.80 -1.33
CA GLY A 22 -5.49 5.12 -2.57
C GLY A 22 -4.31 4.83 -3.52
N SER A 23 -3.53 5.87 -3.85
CA SER A 23 -2.34 5.73 -4.70
C SER A 23 -1.27 4.81 -4.07
N PHE A 24 -1.15 4.82 -2.75
CA PHE A 24 -0.27 3.92 -2.04
C PHE A 24 -0.71 2.46 -2.15
N ALA A 25 -2.00 2.17 -1.99
CA ALA A 25 -2.54 0.81 -2.14
C ALA A 25 -2.28 0.23 -3.54
N THR A 26 -2.45 1.03 -4.60
CA THR A 26 -2.13 0.64 -5.98
C THR A 26 -0.64 0.37 -6.19
N THR A 27 0.21 1.19 -5.56
CA THR A 27 1.68 1.02 -5.63
C THR A 27 2.11 -0.28 -4.97
N LEU A 28 1.56 -0.60 -3.79
CA LEU A 28 1.82 -1.86 -3.08
C LEU A 28 1.36 -3.08 -3.89
N GLU A 29 0.19 -3.00 -4.54
CA GLU A 29 -0.28 -4.07 -5.42
C GLU A 29 0.66 -4.33 -6.60
N THR A 30 1.09 -3.25 -7.27
CA THR A 30 2.07 -3.32 -8.37
C THR A 30 3.38 -3.94 -7.90
N TYR A 31 3.87 -3.53 -6.72
CA TYR A 31 5.12 -4.05 -6.17
C TYR A 31 5.01 -5.53 -5.82
N ALA A 32 3.92 -5.98 -5.22
CA ALA A 32 3.67 -7.39 -4.94
C ALA A 32 3.65 -8.23 -6.22
N SER A 33 2.99 -7.76 -7.29
CA SER A 33 2.98 -8.46 -8.58
C SER A 33 4.37 -8.58 -9.21
N ILE A 34 5.21 -7.56 -9.09
CA ILE A 34 6.61 -7.61 -9.56
C ILE A 34 7.41 -8.65 -8.76
N LEU A 35 7.23 -8.68 -7.44
CA LEU A 35 7.91 -9.62 -6.55
C LEU A 35 7.50 -11.07 -6.84
N GLU A 36 6.22 -11.35 -7.07
CA GLU A 36 5.74 -12.69 -7.47
C GLU A 36 6.35 -13.14 -8.80
N ARG A 37 6.34 -12.26 -9.81
CA ARG A 37 6.95 -12.54 -11.12
C ARG A 37 8.45 -12.79 -11.03
N SER A 38 9.10 -12.25 -10.01
CA SER A 38 10.52 -12.42 -9.73
C SER A 38 10.81 -13.63 -8.82
N GLY A 39 9.80 -14.43 -8.46
CA GLY A 39 9.94 -15.59 -7.58
C GLY A 39 10.01 -15.26 -6.08
N ASN A 40 9.85 -14.00 -5.70
CA ASN A 40 9.91 -13.55 -4.31
C ASN A 40 8.52 -13.53 -3.64
N ALA A 41 7.88 -14.71 -3.60
CA ALA A 41 6.52 -14.87 -3.09
C ALA A 41 6.36 -14.46 -1.62
N LYS A 42 7.40 -14.67 -0.79
CA LYS A 42 7.38 -14.29 0.63
C LYS A 42 7.27 -12.78 0.81
N GLU A 43 8.09 -12.01 0.08
CA GLU A 43 8.02 -10.55 0.16
C GLU A 43 6.72 -10.03 -0.47
N ALA A 44 6.26 -10.62 -1.57
CA ALA A 44 4.98 -10.25 -2.16
C ALA A 44 3.80 -10.42 -1.19
N ALA A 45 3.78 -11.51 -0.41
CA ALA A 45 2.77 -11.75 0.61
C ALA A 45 2.82 -10.68 1.72
N ARG A 46 4.02 -10.28 2.16
CA ARG A 46 4.19 -9.19 3.13
C ARG A 46 3.65 -7.86 2.59
N ILE A 47 3.97 -7.51 1.35
CA ILE A 47 3.47 -6.28 0.69
C ILE A 47 1.94 -6.29 0.56
N ARG A 48 1.33 -7.45 0.26
CA ARG A 48 -0.13 -7.58 0.23
C ARG A 48 -0.78 -7.40 1.60
N GLN A 49 -0.14 -7.86 2.68
CA GLN A 49 -0.64 -7.63 4.04
C GLN A 49 -0.63 -6.14 4.38
N GLU A 50 0.44 -5.43 4.02
CA GLU A 50 0.53 -3.98 4.18
C GLU A 50 -0.57 -3.25 3.40
N ARG A 51 -0.78 -3.62 2.13
CA ARG A 51 -1.87 -3.09 1.29
C ARG A 51 -3.23 -3.25 1.97
N ASN A 52 -3.50 -4.44 2.49
CA ASN A 52 -4.78 -4.72 3.15
C ASN A 52 -4.96 -3.91 4.43
N ALA A 53 -3.88 -3.65 5.18
CA ALA A 53 -3.93 -2.78 6.36
C ALA A 53 -4.27 -1.33 5.98
N VAL A 54 -3.71 -0.83 4.87
CA VAL A 54 -4.05 0.50 4.33
C VAL A 54 -5.52 0.57 3.95
N LEU A 55 -6.02 -0.42 3.18
CA LEU A 55 -7.43 -0.46 2.76
C LEU A 55 -8.40 -0.56 3.94
N LYS A 56 -8.06 -1.36 4.97
CA LYS A 56 -8.87 -1.45 6.19
C LYS A 56 -8.99 -0.10 6.88
N ARG A 57 -7.88 0.61 7.05
CA ARG A 57 -7.85 1.94 7.68
C ARG A 57 -8.57 3.00 6.85
N MET A 58 -8.51 2.92 5.52
CA MET A 58 -9.32 3.80 4.64
C MET A 58 -10.82 3.62 4.91
N LYS A 59 -11.28 2.36 4.94
CA LYS A 59 -12.68 2.05 5.21
C LYS A 59 -13.12 2.54 6.60
N GLU A 60 -12.29 2.31 7.62
CA GLU A 60 -12.58 2.78 8.98
C GLU A 60 -12.72 4.30 9.07
N MET A 61 -11.94 5.05 8.28
CA MET A 61 -12.04 6.51 8.20
C MET A 61 -13.31 6.96 7.47
N GLU A 62 -13.65 6.32 6.35
CA GLU A 62 -14.92 6.58 5.63
C GLU A 62 -16.16 6.31 6.49
N GLU A 63 -16.09 5.34 7.41
CA GLU A 63 -17.17 5.01 8.35
C GLU A 63 -17.25 5.99 9.55
N ASP A 64 -16.15 6.64 9.95
CA ASP A 64 -16.10 7.63 11.05
C ASP A 64 -16.52 9.04 10.58
N ASP A 65 -16.30 9.35 9.30
CA ASP A 65 -16.70 10.60 8.65
C ASP A 65 -18.19 10.64 8.19
N ALA A 66 -18.94 9.54 8.33
CA ALA A 66 -20.32 9.34 7.83
C ALA A 66 -21.41 9.55 8.89
#